data_AF-A0A1U8NHN8-F1
#
_entry.id   AF-A0A1U8NHN8-F1
#
_cell.length_a   1.000
_cell.length_b   1.000
_cell.length_c   1.000
_cell.angle_alpha   90.00
_cell.angle_beta   90.00
_cell.angle_gamma   90.00
#
_symmetry.space_group_name_H-M   'P 1'
#
loop_
_entity.id
_entity.type
_entity.pdbx_description
1 polymer ?
#
loop_
_entity_poly.entity_id
_entity_poly.type
_entity_poly.pdbx_seq_one_letter_code
_entity_poly.pdbx_strand_id
1 'polypeptide(L)'
;MRNKRARGSVDKAVVDVWQREVGEISTRNFVHRLAASEDLVLRLEILRKLDKHRGCVNTVSFNADGNILVSGSDDKRIILWDWETGVAKLTFQSGHLSNVFQAKIMPYTDDRSLITCAADGQVRHAQILEGGVETRLVAKHQGRAHKLAVEPGSPHIFYTCGEDGLVQHIDLRTAAATELFTCCSIDESRAYMPVIALNAIAIDPRNPNLFAVAGSDEYTRLYDVRKYKWDGSTDFGQPTDYFCPSHLIGDDQVGITGLAFSDQSELLVSYNDEFIYLFTQDMGLGPNPVPSSPLSACNEASEMGLDHSAMSASAMEADEKAIPQVYKGHRNCETVKGVTFFGPKSEYVVSGSDCGRIFIWKKKDGQLVRVMEADKHVVNCIESHPHTMVLASSGIERDIKIWTPKAINKATLPTNIEQVPKRGLFRLLSFAAFNEDDDGYNFFLGGGVEDTDDEEDDSDDEYLDVYDDIDDGDGDGDDNDDSDNDDGDYDSEDVESGDDDDFNDDGDNDDGSDEC
;
A
#
# COMPACT_ATOMS: atom_id res chain seq x y z
N MET A 1 -45.29 -6.40 36.88
CA MET A 1 -44.38 -5.32 37.31
C MET A 1 -43.06 -5.43 36.55
N ARG A 2 -42.79 -4.40 35.72
CA ARG A 2 -41.50 -3.99 35.10
C ARG A 2 -40.65 -5.05 34.37
N ASN A 3 -40.85 -5.10 33.05
CA ASN A 3 -39.80 -5.40 32.08
C ASN A 3 -38.57 -4.52 32.36
N LYS A 4 -37.44 -5.14 32.73
CA LYS A 4 -36.14 -4.46 32.66
C LYS A 4 -35.82 -4.30 31.18
N ARG A 5 -36.00 -3.07 30.66
CA ARG A 5 -35.32 -2.64 29.44
C ARG A 5 -33.83 -2.93 29.63
N ALA A 6 -33.22 -3.67 28.72
CA ALA A 6 -31.77 -3.73 28.61
C ALA A 6 -31.28 -2.27 28.56
N ARG A 7 -30.43 -1.88 29.52
CA ARG A 7 -29.71 -0.61 29.43
C ARG A 7 -28.93 -0.70 28.13
N GLY A 8 -29.33 0.08 27.12
CA GLY A 8 -28.49 0.31 25.96
C GLY A 8 -27.13 0.72 26.48
N SER A 9 -26.07 0.05 26.00
CA SER A 9 -24.69 0.47 26.23
C SER A 9 -24.67 1.98 26.03
N VAL A 10 -24.35 2.74 27.08
CA VAL A 10 -24.12 4.18 26.91
C VAL A 10 -23.08 4.29 25.80
N ASP A 11 -23.37 5.12 24.80
CA ASP A 11 -22.46 5.30 23.68
C ASP A 11 -21.13 5.75 24.27
N LYS A 12 -20.11 4.88 24.15
CA LYS A 12 -18.80 5.07 24.77
C LYS A 12 -18.19 6.39 24.29
N ALA A 13 -18.52 6.83 23.08
CA ALA A 13 -18.10 8.12 22.54
C ALA A 13 -18.68 9.30 23.33
N VAL A 14 -19.96 9.25 23.74
CA VAL A 14 -20.59 10.32 24.54
C VAL A 14 -19.97 10.40 25.93
N VAL A 15 -19.65 9.24 26.53
CA VAL A 15 -18.92 9.20 27.80
C VAL A 15 -17.51 9.77 27.63
N ASP A 16 -16.78 9.36 26.59
CA ASP A 16 -15.44 9.85 26.32
C ASP A 16 -15.42 11.37 26.05
N VAL A 17 -16.47 11.95 25.42
CA VAL A 17 -16.61 13.41 25.25
C VAL A 17 -16.74 14.11 26.60
N TRP A 18 -17.65 13.63 27.46
CA TRP A 18 -17.82 14.20 28.80
C TRP A 18 -16.54 14.05 29.64
N GLN A 19 -15.90 12.89 29.60
CA GLN A 19 -14.64 12.64 30.31
C GLN A 19 -13.50 13.53 29.82
N ARG A 20 -13.47 13.89 28.52
CA ARG A 20 -12.55 14.91 28.00
C ARG A 20 -12.87 16.29 28.57
N GLU A 21 -14.14 16.69 28.60
CA GLU A 21 -14.56 18.00 29.12
C GLU A 21 -14.22 18.19 30.60
N VAL A 22 -14.35 17.14 31.42
CA VAL A 22 -13.97 17.19 32.83
C VAL A 22 -12.48 16.92 33.09
N GLY A 23 -11.68 16.73 32.03
CA GLY A 23 -10.23 16.53 32.12
C GLY A 23 -9.78 15.13 32.58
N GLU A 24 -10.69 14.16 32.66
CA GLU A 24 -10.37 12.76 32.97
C GLU A 24 -9.65 12.05 31.82
N ILE A 25 -9.89 12.50 30.58
CA ILE A 25 -9.22 11.99 29.37
C ILE A 25 -8.52 13.16 28.67
N SER A 26 -7.24 12.99 28.35
CA SER A 26 -6.51 13.96 27.54
C SER A 26 -7.08 14.03 26.11
N THR A 27 -7.01 15.21 25.48
CA THR A 27 -7.45 15.39 24.09
C THR A 27 -6.85 14.35 23.14
N ARG A 28 -5.57 14.03 23.31
CA ARG A 28 -4.88 13.00 22.51
C ARG A 28 -5.50 11.61 22.71
N ASN A 29 -5.74 11.20 23.95
CA ASN A 29 -6.33 9.89 24.23
C ASN A 29 -7.79 9.81 23.74
N PHE A 30 -8.55 10.89 23.84
CA PHE A 30 -9.89 10.98 23.27
C PHE A 30 -9.86 10.79 21.75
N VAL A 31 -9.03 11.55 21.04
CA VAL A 31 -8.90 11.46 19.57
C VAL A 31 -8.46 10.06 19.15
N HIS A 32 -7.49 9.46 19.84
CA HIS A 32 -7.09 8.08 19.57
C HIS A 32 -8.25 7.09 19.75
N ARG A 33 -8.99 7.16 20.86
CA ARG A 33 -10.13 6.26 21.10
C ARG A 33 -11.24 6.42 20.07
N LEU A 34 -11.51 7.67 19.67
CA LEU A 34 -12.50 7.98 18.66
C LEU A 34 -12.06 7.41 17.30
N ALA A 35 -10.84 7.68 16.86
CA ALA A 35 -10.30 7.20 15.59
C ALA A 35 -10.07 5.67 15.55
N ALA A 36 -10.00 5.02 16.71
CA ALA A 36 -9.96 3.56 16.84
C ALA A 36 -11.36 2.93 16.91
N SER A 37 -12.43 3.72 16.91
CA SER A 37 -13.79 3.25 17.17
C SER A 37 -14.32 2.37 16.04
N GLU A 38 -14.79 1.18 16.41
CA GLU A 38 -15.49 0.27 15.50
C GLU A 38 -16.75 0.94 14.90
N ASP A 39 -17.39 1.85 15.65
CA ASP A 39 -18.57 2.56 15.17
C ASP A 39 -18.27 3.39 13.91
N LEU A 40 -17.13 4.07 13.87
CA LEU A 40 -16.71 4.85 12.71
C LEU A 40 -16.30 3.95 11.55
N VAL A 41 -15.62 2.83 11.84
CA VAL A 41 -15.29 1.82 10.82
C VAL A 41 -16.57 1.30 10.16
N LEU A 42 -17.63 1.02 10.92
CA LEU A 42 -18.92 0.56 10.39
C LEU A 42 -19.69 1.63 9.61
N ARG A 43 -19.23 2.89 9.61
CA ARG A 43 -19.88 4.03 8.95
C ARG A 43 -19.11 4.64 7.78
N LEU A 44 -17.92 4.15 7.45
CA LEU A 44 -17.20 4.52 6.21
C LEU A 44 -18.12 4.39 4.98
N GLU A 45 -18.32 5.43 4.22
CA GLU A 45 -19.00 5.37 2.93
C GLU A 45 -18.17 6.17 1.93
N ILE A 46 -18.38 5.91 0.64
CA ILE A 46 -17.75 6.69 -0.41
C ILE A 46 -18.18 8.16 -0.23
N LEU A 47 -17.24 8.99 0.17
CA LEU A 47 -17.39 10.44 0.16
C LEU A 47 -17.41 10.93 -1.28
N ARG A 48 -16.42 10.48 -2.06
CA ARG A 48 -16.17 10.97 -3.42
C ARG A 48 -15.43 9.93 -4.25
N LYS A 49 -15.58 10.06 -5.56
CA LYS A 49 -14.77 9.41 -6.59
C LYS A 49 -13.89 10.46 -7.28
N LEU A 50 -12.59 10.20 -7.37
CA LEU A 50 -11.65 11.04 -8.11
C LEU A 50 -11.44 10.41 -9.49
N ASP A 51 -12.00 11.04 -10.51
CA ASP A 51 -12.07 10.47 -11.86
C ASP A 51 -11.44 11.45 -12.87
N LYS A 52 -10.24 11.11 -13.32
CA LYS A 52 -9.45 11.91 -14.28
C LYS A 52 -8.42 11.06 -15.03
N HIS A 53 -7.94 9.99 -14.40
CA HIS A 53 -7.05 9.04 -15.05
C HIS A 53 -7.73 8.36 -16.24
N ARG A 54 -6.94 7.94 -17.23
CA ARG A 54 -7.42 7.28 -18.44
C ARG A 54 -7.13 5.78 -18.50
N GLY A 55 -6.44 5.25 -17.49
CA GLY A 55 -6.13 3.83 -17.32
C GLY A 55 -6.28 3.39 -15.86
N CYS A 56 -5.94 2.14 -15.56
CA CYS A 56 -6.01 1.61 -14.19
C CYS A 56 -5.18 2.48 -13.25
N VAL A 57 -5.64 2.66 -12.01
CA VAL A 57 -4.90 3.42 -11.00
C VAL A 57 -4.21 2.45 -10.04
N ASN A 58 -2.92 2.22 -10.27
CA ASN A 58 -2.16 1.21 -9.54
C ASN A 58 -1.63 1.71 -8.19
N THR A 59 -1.59 3.01 -7.96
CA THR A 59 -1.05 3.59 -6.74
C THR A 59 -1.84 4.79 -6.27
N VAL A 60 -2.08 4.83 -4.96
CA VAL A 60 -2.55 5.99 -4.22
C VAL A 60 -1.68 6.15 -2.96
N SER A 61 -1.26 7.37 -2.61
CA SER A 61 -0.50 7.61 -1.39
C SER A 61 -0.73 9.02 -0.87
N PHE A 62 -1.00 9.15 0.43
CA PHE A 62 -1.13 10.44 1.10
C PHE A 62 0.25 11.06 1.34
N ASN A 63 0.33 12.39 1.31
CA ASN A 63 1.49 13.10 1.86
C ASN A 63 1.51 13.02 3.39
N ALA A 64 2.61 13.47 4.00
CA ALA A 64 2.81 13.40 5.45
C ALA A 64 1.73 14.16 6.25
N ASP A 65 1.24 15.29 5.73
CA ASP A 65 0.19 16.09 6.36
C ASP A 65 -1.22 15.52 6.10
N GLY A 66 -1.36 14.61 5.13
CA GLY A 66 -2.60 13.97 4.75
C GLY A 66 -3.56 14.84 3.95
N ASN A 67 -3.22 16.08 3.59
CA ASN A 67 -4.09 16.96 2.79
C ASN A 67 -3.96 16.75 1.27
N ILE A 68 -2.91 16.08 0.79
CA ILE A 68 -2.71 15.76 -0.63
C ILE A 68 -2.69 14.24 -0.81
N LEU A 69 -3.46 13.76 -1.78
CA LEU A 69 -3.37 12.39 -2.27
C LEU A 69 -2.64 12.39 -3.61
N VAL A 70 -1.65 11.53 -3.79
CA VAL A 70 -0.99 11.27 -5.07
C VAL A 70 -1.55 10.01 -5.68
N SER A 71 -1.72 10.00 -7.00
CA SER A 71 -2.02 8.79 -7.76
C SER A 71 -1.18 8.63 -9.01
N GLY A 72 -0.99 7.38 -9.44
CA GLY A 72 -0.30 7.00 -10.67
C GLY A 72 -1.04 5.87 -11.39
N SER A 73 -0.95 5.87 -12.72
CA SER A 73 -1.80 5.06 -13.58
C SER A 73 -1.08 4.51 -14.83
N ASP A 74 -1.73 3.56 -15.50
CA ASP A 74 -1.37 3.06 -16.84
C ASP A 74 -1.38 4.15 -17.91
N ASP A 75 -2.07 5.28 -17.67
CA ASP A 75 -1.99 6.46 -18.54
C ASP A 75 -0.65 7.21 -18.44
N LYS A 76 0.30 6.68 -17.63
CA LYS A 76 1.66 7.18 -17.43
C LYS A 76 1.70 8.57 -16.78
N ARG A 77 0.59 9.06 -16.22
CA ARG A 77 0.50 10.34 -15.52
C ARG A 77 0.51 10.17 -14.01
N ILE A 78 0.97 11.23 -13.34
CA ILE A 78 0.83 11.43 -11.91
C ILE A 78 -0.16 12.56 -11.67
N ILE A 79 -1.05 12.38 -10.69
CA ILE A 79 -2.00 13.42 -10.28
C ILE A 79 -1.86 13.66 -8.77
N LEU A 80 -1.75 14.93 -8.38
CA LEU A 80 -1.87 15.38 -6.99
C LEU A 80 -3.28 15.93 -6.80
N TRP A 81 -3.98 15.42 -5.80
CA TRP A 81 -5.36 15.72 -5.50
C TRP A 81 -5.47 16.46 -4.17
N ASP A 82 -6.32 17.49 -4.16
CA ASP A 82 -7.07 17.82 -2.96
C ASP A 82 -8.21 16.79 -2.87
N TRP A 83 -8.01 15.77 -2.04
CA TRP A 83 -8.93 14.63 -1.99
C TRP A 83 -10.28 14.97 -1.32
N GLU A 84 -10.33 16.01 -0.49
CA GLU A 84 -11.53 16.44 0.22
C GLU A 84 -12.49 17.14 -0.76
N THR A 85 -11.98 18.11 -1.51
CA THR A 85 -12.74 18.81 -2.55
C THR A 85 -12.90 17.98 -3.82
N GLY A 86 -11.96 17.06 -4.08
CA GLY A 86 -11.88 16.26 -5.30
C GLY A 86 -11.17 16.95 -6.47
N VAL A 87 -10.50 18.07 -6.21
CA VAL A 87 -9.84 18.86 -7.25
C VAL A 87 -8.43 18.31 -7.53
N ALA A 88 -8.13 18.07 -8.81
CA ALA A 88 -6.77 17.76 -9.25
C ALA A 88 -5.90 19.04 -9.22
N LYS A 89 -5.06 19.19 -8.20
CA LYS A 89 -4.17 20.34 -8.00
C LYS A 89 -3.06 20.41 -9.05
N LEU A 90 -2.50 19.24 -9.42
CA LEU A 90 -1.44 19.13 -10.40
C LEU A 90 -1.58 17.83 -11.17
N THR A 91 -1.27 17.87 -12.47
CA THR A 91 -1.23 16.68 -13.33
C THR A 91 -0.03 16.81 -14.25
N PHE A 92 0.84 15.81 -14.28
CA PHE A 92 2.03 15.82 -15.13
C PHE A 92 2.36 14.42 -15.66
N GLN A 93 3.16 14.39 -16.73
CA GLN A 93 3.65 13.14 -17.29
C GLN A 93 4.77 12.61 -16.40
N SER A 94 4.64 11.37 -15.90
CA SER A 94 5.68 10.75 -15.05
C SER A 94 7.01 10.57 -15.80
N GLY A 95 6.92 10.50 -17.13
CA GLY A 95 8.01 10.20 -18.05
C GLY A 95 8.33 8.70 -18.15
N HIS A 96 7.63 7.84 -17.41
CA HIS A 96 7.67 6.40 -17.60
C HIS A 96 7.09 6.01 -18.97
N LEU A 97 7.59 4.88 -19.49
CA LEU A 97 7.16 4.30 -20.76
C LEU A 97 6.06 3.25 -20.59
N SER A 98 5.80 2.81 -19.37
CA SER A 98 4.78 1.80 -19.03
C SER A 98 4.08 2.16 -17.70
N ASN A 99 3.26 1.24 -17.20
CA ASN A 99 2.35 1.44 -16.07
C ASN A 99 3.09 1.90 -14.82
N VAL A 100 2.64 3.03 -14.24
CA VAL A 100 3.19 3.51 -12.96
C VAL A 100 2.65 2.62 -11.85
N PHE A 101 3.52 1.90 -11.17
CA PHE A 101 3.16 0.97 -10.10
C PHE A 101 3.17 1.59 -8.72
N GLN A 102 4.07 2.54 -8.46
CA GLN A 102 4.02 3.29 -7.21
C GLN A 102 4.48 4.73 -7.36
N ALA A 103 3.83 5.61 -6.60
CA ALA A 103 4.19 7.02 -6.49
C ALA A 103 4.09 7.45 -5.01
N LYS A 104 5.11 8.14 -4.49
CA LYS A 104 5.13 8.67 -3.13
C LYS A 104 5.74 10.07 -3.10
N ILE A 105 5.23 10.92 -2.21
CA ILE A 105 5.85 12.20 -1.86
C ILE A 105 6.95 11.94 -0.83
N MET A 106 8.11 12.56 -1.02
CA MET A 106 9.17 12.55 -0.03
C MET A 106 8.81 13.50 1.12
N PRO A 107 8.91 13.07 2.38
CA PRO A 107 8.53 13.90 3.52
C PRO A 107 9.47 15.10 3.68
N TYR A 108 9.00 16.16 4.32
CA TYR A 108 9.80 17.37 4.59
C TYR A 108 10.31 18.09 3.32
N THR A 109 9.60 17.95 2.20
CA THR A 109 9.96 18.58 0.91
C THR A 109 8.93 19.61 0.41
N ASP A 110 8.03 20.09 1.29
CA ASP A 110 6.92 20.99 0.92
C ASP A 110 6.05 20.38 -0.19
N ASP A 111 5.91 19.05 -0.18
CA ASP A 111 5.24 18.23 -1.21
C ASP A 111 5.80 18.38 -2.64
N ARG A 112 7.02 18.93 -2.79
CA ARG A 112 7.62 19.21 -4.11
C ARG A 112 8.50 18.10 -4.66
N SER A 113 8.84 17.09 -3.85
CA SER A 113 9.70 15.98 -4.26
C SER A 113 8.88 14.69 -4.27
N LEU A 114 8.83 14.01 -5.41
CA LEU A 114 8.13 12.74 -5.56
C LEU A 114 9.07 11.68 -6.12
N ILE A 115 8.82 10.43 -5.74
CA ILE A 115 9.48 9.26 -6.29
C ILE A 115 8.45 8.33 -6.92
N THR A 116 8.79 7.74 -8.06
CA THR A 116 7.91 6.84 -8.82
C THR A 116 8.66 5.62 -9.32
N CYS A 117 7.98 4.47 -9.38
CA CYS A 117 8.46 3.27 -10.06
C CYS A 117 7.38 2.69 -10.96
N ALA A 118 7.80 1.94 -11.98
CA ALA A 118 6.91 1.47 -13.03
C ALA A 118 7.31 0.12 -13.64
N ALA A 119 6.42 -0.41 -14.47
CA ALA A 119 6.63 -1.63 -15.25
C ALA A 119 7.78 -1.54 -16.26
N ASP A 120 8.24 -0.33 -16.61
CA ASP A 120 9.42 -0.13 -17.48
C ASP A 120 10.76 -0.36 -16.74
N GLY A 121 10.70 -0.78 -15.48
CA GLY A 121 11.86 -1.02 -14.62
C GLY A 121 12.54 0.25 -14.10
N GLN A 122 12.05 1.43 -14.48
CA GLN A 122 12.65 2.68 -14.07
C GLN A 122 12.13 3.12 -12.70
N VAL A 123 13.03 3.75 -11.95
CA VAL A 123 12.71 4.53 -10.77
C VAL A 123 13.04 5.98 -11.09
N ARG A 124 12.09 6.88 -10.92
CA ARG A 124 12.21 8.28 -11.26
C ARG A 124 11.98 9.18 -10.05
N HIS A 125 12.64 10.31 -10.07
CA HIS A 125 12.43 11.41 -9.14
C HIS A 125 11.79 12.58 -9.90
N ALA A 126 10.66 13.06 -9.41
CA ALA A 126 9.96 14.22 -9.94
C ALA A 126 10.11 15.40 -8.98
N GLN A 127 10.64 16.51 -9.47
CA GLN A 127 10.77 17.76 -8.73
C GLN A 127 9.75 18.77 -9.27
N ILE A 128 8.88 19.26 -8.39
CA ILE A 128 7.92 20.32 -8.69
C ILE A 128 8.61 21.67 -8.51
N LEU A 129 8.61 22.47 -9.58
CA LEU A 129 9.18 23.81 -9.67
C LEU A 129 8.09 24.80 -10.11
N GLU A 130 8.34 26.11 -9.99
CA GLU A 130 7.37 27.13 -10.43
C GLU A 130 7.06 27.04 -11.93
N GLY A 131 8.02 26.62 -12.76
CA GLY A 131 7.88 26.49 -14.21
C GLY A 131 7.37 25.13 -14.71
N GLY A 132 7.07 24.19 -13.83
CA GLY A 132 6.62 22.84 -14.20
C GLY A 132 7.23 21.73 -13.35
N VAL A 133 7.15 20.50 -13.86
CA VAL A 133 7.69 19.32 -13.16
C VAL A 133 8.82 18.71 -13.97
N GLU A 134 10.00 18.61 -13.35
CA GLU A 134 11.15 17.93 -13.94
C GLU A 134 11.20 16.49 -13.44
N THR A 135 11.24 15.51 -14.35
CA THR A 135 11.37 14.09 -14.01
C THR A 135 12.72 13.57 -14.47
N ARG A 136 13.45 12.92 -13.56
CA ARG A 136 14.77 12.33 -13.84
C ARG A 136 14.83 10.87 -13.44
N LEU A 137 15.52 10.06 -14.24
CA LEU A 137 15.84 8.67 -13.88
C LEU A 137 16.85 8.66 -12.73
N VAL A 138 16.57 7.87 -11.68
CA VAL A 138 17.46 7.73 -10.52
C VAL A 138 17.93 6.29 -10.29
N ALA A 139 17.15 5.29 -10.73
CA ALA A 139 17.56 3.89 -10.69
C ALA A 139 16.85 3.08 -11.79
N LYS A 140 17.35 1.88 -12.07
CA LYS A 140 16.78 0.98 -13.07
C LYS A 140 16.95 -0.48 -12.63
N HIS A 141 15.88 -1.25 -12.74
CA HIS A 141 15.80 -2.70 -12.56
C HIS A 141 15.79 -3.44 -13.90
N GLN A 142 16.18 -4.71 -13.90
CA GLN A 142 16.01 -5.63 -15.03
C GLN A 142 14.63 -6.30 -14.95
N GLY A 143 13.66 -5.75 -15.67
CA GLY A 143 12.24 -6.11 -15.50
C GLY A 143 11.52 -5.05 -14.67
N ARG A 144 10.34 -5.38 -14.14
CA ARG A 144 9.46 -4.38 -13.53
C ARG A 144 9.97 -3.92 -12.15
N ALA A 145 9.82 -2.63 -11.85
CA ALA A 145 10.10 -2.07 -10.53
C ALA A 145 8.79 -1.92 -9.75
N HIS A 146 8.58 -2.79 -8.76
CA HIS A 146 7.26 -3.00 -8.14
C HIS A 146 6.96 -2.03 -7.00
N LYS A 147 7.91 -1.83 -6.07
CA LYS A 147 7.63 -1.12 -4.82
C LYS A 147 8.80 -0.27 -4.32
N LEU A 148 8.44 0.78 -3.59
CA LEU A 148 9.26 1.82 -2.98
C LEU A 148 9.01 1.82 -1.47
N ALA A 149 10.07 2.00 -0.69
CA ALA A 149 9.99 2.25 0.74
C ALA A 149 10.78 3.51 1.10
N VAL A 150 10.07 4.56 1.53
CA VAL A 150 10.68 5.83 1.97
C VAL A 150 11.15 5.69 3.41
N GLU A 151 12.38 6.11 3.71
CA GLU A 151 12.90 6.10 5.07
C GLU A 151 12.15 7.10 5.96
N PRO A 152 11.52 6.64 7.07
CA PRO A 152 10.86 7.54 8.00
C PRO A 152 11.82 8.60 8.55
N GLY A 153 11.43 9.87 8.45
CA GLY A 153 12.27 10.98 8.95
C GLY A 153 13.26 11.54 7.94
N SER A 154 13.38 10.97 6.75
CA SER A 154 14.36 11.39 5.74
C SER A 154 13.71 12.00 4.50
N PRO A 155 14.10 13.22 4.10
CA PRO A 155 13.65 13.82 2.84
C PRO A 155 14.36 13.28 1.59
N HIS A 156 15.33 12.37 1.76
CA HIS A 156 16.26 12.02 0.68
C HIS A 156 16.46 10.53 0.46
N ILE A 157 16.15 9.69 1.45
CA ILE A 157 16.51 8.27 1.42
C ILE A 157 15.26 7.42 1.18
N PHE A 158 15.36 6.51 0.23
CA PHE A 158 14.36 5.49 -0.02
C PHE A 158 14.99 4.26 -0.67
N TYR A 159 14.23 3.17 -0.67
CA TYR A 159 14.64 1.87 -1.18
C TYR A 159 13.67 1.40 -2.25
N THR A 160 14.17 0.60 -3.20
CA THR A 160 13.37 0.03 -4.28
C THR A 160 13.60 -1.47 -4.43
N CYS A 161 12.61 -2.18 -4.94
CA CYS A 161 12.73 -3.59 -5.32
C CYS A 161 12.02 -3.88 -6.65
N GLY A 162 12.51 -4.88 -7.38
CA GLY A 162 11.97 -5.29 -8.67
C GLY A 162 12.02 -6.80 -8.95
N GLU A 163 11.56 -7.18 -10.14
CA GLU A 163 11.50 -8.59 -10.60
C GLU A 163 12.88 -9.23 -10.79
N ASP A 164 13.93 -8.42 -10.89
CA ASP A 164 15.33 -8.86 -10.87
C ASP A 164 15.83 -9.30 -9.50
N GLY A 165 14.98 -9.24 -8.47
CA GLY A 165 15.34 -9.52 -7.10
C GLY A 165 16.27 -8.48 -6.47
N LEU A 166 16.61 -7.42 -7.20
CA LEU A 166 17.54 -6.41 -6.75
C LEU A 166 16.85 -5.48 -5.74
N VAL A 167 17.55 -5.21 -4.64
CA VAL A 167 17.17 -4.15 -3.69
C VAL A 167 18.18 -3.02 -3.81
N GLN A 168 17.70 -1.81 -4.09
CA GLN A 168 18.54 -0.63 -4.22
C GLN A 168 18.24 0.37 -3.09
N HIS A 169 19.28 1.04 -2.60
CA HIS A 169 19.22 2.18 -1.71
C HIS A 169 19.53 3.45 -2.50
N ILE A 170 18.67 4.45 -2.43
CA ILE A 170 18.82 5.71 -3.16
C ILE A 170 18.93 6.85 -2.15
N ASP A 171 19.97 7.67 -2.30
CA ASP A 171 20.07 8.98 -1.66
C ASP A 171 19.93 10.07 -2.74
N LEU A 172 18.83 10.82 -2.67
CA LEU A 172 18.51 11.85 -3.66
C LEU A 172 19.56 12.97 -3.75
N ARG A 173 20.39 13.17 -2.70
CA ARG A 173 21.45 14.19 -2.67
C ARG A 173 22.65 13.80 -3.52
N THR A 174 22.98 12.52 -3.56
CA THR A 174 24.13 12.00 -4.35
C THR A 174 23.69 11.57 -5.74
N ALA A 175 22.39 11.36 -5.94
CA ALA A 175 21.80 10.85 -7.18
C ALA A 175 22.33 9.46 -7.60
N ALA A 176 22.99 8.74 -6.70
CA ALA A 176 23.55 7.42 -6.95
C ALA A 176 22.63 6.35 -6.32
N ALA A 177 22.14 5.43 -7.15
CA ALA A 177 21.54 4.20 -6.68
C ALA A 177 22.65 3.25 -6.22
N THR A 178 22.58 2.82 -4.96
CA THR A 178 23.47 1.82 -4.38
C THR A 178 22.77 0.47 -4.41
N GLU A 179 23.32 -0.49 -5.12
CA GLU A 179 22.84 -1.87 -5.13
C GLU A 179 23.20 -2.53 -3.80
N LEU A 180 22.20 -2.91 -3.01
CA LEU A 180 22.44 -3.53 -1.70
C LEU A 180 22.71 -5.02 -1.85
N PHE A 181 21.82 -5.73 -2.55
CA PHE A 181 21.91 -7.17 -2.81
C PHE A 181 20.87 -7.60 -3.86
N THR A 182 21.10 -8.77 -4.45
CA THR A 182 20.08 -9.51 -5.21
C THR A 182 19.53 -10.63 -4.34
N CYS A 183 18.21 -10.67 -4.19
CA CYS A 183 17.50 -11.65 -3.38
C CYS A 183 17.47 -13.02 -4.07
N CYS A 184 17.96 -14.04 -3.37
CA CYS A 184 17.99 -15.40 -3.86
C CYS A 184 17.12 -16.34 -3.01
N SER A 185 16.70 -17.45 -3.62
CA SER A 185 16.04 -18.55 -2.94
C SER A 185 17.01 -19.24 -1.98
N ILE A 186 16.48 -19.74 -0.87
CA ILE A 186 17.22 -20.60 0.07
C ILE A 186 17.22 -22.05 -0.44
N ASP A 187 16.25 -22.42 -1.27
CA ASP A 187 16.11 -23.78 -1.74
C ASP A 187 17.15 -24.10 -2.82
N GLU A 188 18.06 -25.02 -2.48
CA GLU A 188 19.08 -25.53 -3.41
C GLU A 188 18.46 -26.20 -4.65
N SER A 189 17.20 -26.65 -4.58
CA SER A 189 16.47 -27.19 -5.74
C SER A 189 16.28 -26.15 -6.85
N ARG A 190 16.25 -24.86 -6.49
CA ARG A 190 16.13 -23.71 -7.41
C ARG A 190 17.47 -23.17 -7.89
N ALA A 191 18.57 -23.93 -7.76
CA ALA A 191 19.92 -23.48 -8.13
C ALA A 191 20.07 -22.96 -9.57
N TYR A 192 19.23 -23.42 -10.51
CA TYR A 192 19.26 -22.97 -11.91
C TYR A 192 18.58 -21.61 -12.14
N MET A 193 17.66 -21.19 -11.27
CA MET A 193 16.97 -19.90 -11.30
C MET A 193 16.86 -19.36 -9.86
N PRO A 194 17.98 -18.96 -9.23
CA PRO A 194 18.00 -18.66 -7.81
C PRO A 194 17.36 -17.32 -7.48
N VAL A 195 17.25 -16.40 -8.44
CA VAL A 195 16.76 -15.03 -8.21
C VAL A 195 15.26 -15.04 -7.95
N ILE A 196 14.86 -14.42 -6.83
CA ILE A 196 13.45 -14.25 -6.48
C ILE A 196 12.99 -12.89 -6.97
N ALA A 197 12.00 -12.86 -7.85
CA ALA A 197 11.33 -11.63 -8.25
C ALA A 197 10.62 -11.00 -7.04
N LEU A 198 10.99 -9.77 -6.68
CA LEU A 198 10.47 -9.08 -5.51
C LEU A 198 9.24 -8.25 -5.85
N ASN A 199 8.17 -8.44 -5.08
CA ASN A 199 6.90 -7.74 -5.23
C ASN A 199 6.72 -6.64 -4.16
N ALA A 200 7.36 -6.81 -3.00
CA ALA A 200 7.11 -5.93 -1.87
C ALA A 200 8.38 -5.61 -1.06
N ILE A 201 8.47 -4.36 -0.64
CA ILE A 201 9.40 -3.84 0.37
C ILE A 201 8.65 -2.97 1.39
N ALA A 202 9.04 -3.03 2.65
CA ALA A 202 8.51 -2.19 3.74
C ALA A 202 9.59 -1.91 4.78
N ILE A 203 9.61 -0.69 5.34
CA ILE A 203 10.52 -0.28 6.42
C ILE A 203 9.75 -0.27 7.74
N ASP A 204 10.38 -0.72 8.83
CA ASP A 204 9.81 -0.62 10.16
C ASP A 204 9.76 0.86 10.59
N PRO A 205 8.56 1.43 10.84
CA PRO A 205 8.43 2.84 11.20
C PRO A 205 9.04 3.18 12.57
N ARG A 206 9.19 2.21 13.48
CA ARG A 206 9.81 2.43 14.80
C ARG A 206 11.32 2.27 14.77
N ASN A 207 11.83 1.44 13.84
CA ASN A 207 13.25 1.20 13.67
C ASN A 207 13.60 1.23 12.18
N PRO A 208 13.84 2.42 11.59
CA PRO A 208 14.16 2.58 10.17
C PRO A 208 15.38 1.81 9.68
N ASN A 209 16.20 1.25 10.57
CA ASN A 209 17.30 0.37 10.21
C ASN A 209 16.83 -1.01 9.72
N LEU A 210 15.60 -1.40 10.01
CA LEU A 210 15.02 -2.67 9.63
C LEU A 210 14.06 -2.50 8.46
N PHE A 211 14.23 -3.33 7.44
CA PHE A 211 13.30 -3.41 6.32
C PHE A 211 13.07 -4.86 5.91
N ALA A 212 11.86 -5.14 5.45
CA ALA A 212 11.45 -6.45 4.97
C ALA A 212 11.26 -6.42 3.45
N VAL A 213 11.65 -7.51 2.79
CA VAL A 213 11.40 -7.76 1.37
C VAL A 213 10.77 -9.11 1.15
N ALA A 214 9.92 -9.21 0.14
CA ALA A 214 9.25 -10.45 -0.24
C ALA A 214 8.84 -10.44 -1.71
N GLY A 215 8.58 -11.62 -2.26
CA GLY A 215 8.42 -11.81 -3.70
C GLY A 215 7.72 -13.10 -4.07
N SER A 216 8.12 -13.69 -5.18
CA SER A 216 7.55 -14.91 -5.77
C SER A 216 7.81 -16.21 -5.01
N ASP A 217 8.18 -16.14 -3.74
CA ASP A 217 8.36 -17.28 -2.87
C ASP A 217 7.67 -17.05 -1.51
N GLU A 218 7.66 -18.08 -0.67
CA GLU A 218 6.86 -18.11 0.54
C GLU A 218 7.44 -17.28 1.70
N TYR A 219 8.66 -16.77 1.56
CA TYR A 219 9.42 -16.16 2.64
C TYR A 219 9.42 -14.63 2.60
N THR A 220 9.03 -14.01 3.72
CA THR A 220 9.44 -12.63 3.99
C THR A 220 10.82 -12.62 4.64
N ARG A 221 11.69 -11.72 4.18
CA ARG A 221 13.08 -11.60 4.64
C ARG A 221 13.29 -10.26 5.32
N LEU A 222 13.79 -10.28 6.55
CA LEU A 222 14.09 -9.07 7.32
C LEU A 222 15.58 -8.75 7.25
N TYR A 223 15.92 -7.53 6.87
CA TYR A 223 17.28 -7.02 6.76
C TYR A 223 17.53 -5.90 7.77
N ASP A 224 18.78 -5.79 8.23
CA ASP A 224 19.23 -4.69 9.09
C ASP A 224 20.31 -3.90 8.36
N VAL A 225 19.96 -2.72 7.84
CA VAL A 225 20.86 -1.90 7.00
C VAL A 225 22.18 -1.56 7.69
N ARG A 226 22.25 -1.56 9.02
CA ARG A 226 23.50 -1.31 9.76
C ARG A 226 24.54 -2.41 9.58
N LYS A 227 24.13 -3.60 9.11
CA LYS A 227 25.04 -4.68 8.72
C LYS A 227 25.69 -4.44 7.35
N TYR A 228 25.12 -3.56 6.53
CA TYR A 228 25.72 -3.17 5.26
C TYR A 228 26.98 -2.34 5.53
N LYS A 229 28.11 -2.77 4.98
CA LYS A 229 29.33 -1.95 5.01
C LYS A 229 29.48 -1.20 3.70
N TRP A 230 29.43 0.12 3.80
CA TRP A 230 29.62 1.04 2.67
C TRP A 230 31.02 1.03 2.05
N ASP A 231 31.96 0.28 2.62
CA ASP A 231 33.29 0.03 2.04
C ASP A 231 33.27 -1.06 0.95
N GLY A 232 32.11 -1.69 0.71
CA GLY A 232 31.93 -2.75 -0.29
C GLY A 232 32.45 -4.12 0.16
N SER A 233 32.77 -4.31 1.44
CA SER A 233 33.46 -5.52 1.93
C SER A 233 32.54 -6.72 2.27
N THR A 234 31.22 -6.66 2.06
CA THR A 234 30.27 -7.62 2.69
C THR A 234 29.30 -8.33 1.76
N ASP A 235 29.01 -9.59 2.11
CA ASP A 235 27.80 -10.34 1.73
C ASP A 235 26.58 -9.85 2.53
N PHE A 236 26.14 -8.61 2.31
CA PHE A 236 24.92 -8.08 2.94
C PHE A 236 23.64 -8.83 2.50
N GLY A 237 23.74 -9.71 1.51
CA GLY A 237 22.63 -10.51 0.99
C GLY A 237 22.00 -11.49 1.99
N GLN A 238 22.60 -11.73 3.16
CA GLN A 238 22.01 -12.63 4.17
C GLN A 238 20.98 -11.90 5.06
N PRO A 239 19.71 -12.35 5.08
CA PRO A 239 18.69 -11.81 5.99
C PRO A 239 19.06 -12.00 7.46
N THR A 240 18.57 -11.09 8.29
CA THR A 240 18.62 -11.23 9.75
C THR A 240 17.61 -12.26 10.24
N ASP A 241 16.46 -12.35 9.56
CA ASP A 241 15.37 -13.25 9.93
C ASP A 241 14.48 -13.57 8.73
N TYR A 242 13.75 -14.68 8.83
CA TYR A 242 12.78 -15.13 7.83
C TYR A 242 11.42 -15.36 8.50
N PHE A 243 10.33 -15.01 7.80
CA PHE A 243 8.97 -15.22 8.27
C PHE A 243 8.19 -15.97 7.20
N CYS A 244 7.57 -17.09 7.59
CA CYS A 244 6.68 -17.89 6.75
C CYS A 244 5.76 -18.74 7.65
N PRO A 245 4.44 -18.85 7.36
CA PRO A 245 3.57 -19.79 8.04
C PRO A 245 4.07 -21.22 7.83
N SER A 246 4.08 -22.04 8.88
CA SER A 246 4.69 -23.38 8.85
C SER A 246 4.13 -24.33 7.77
N HIS A 247 2.88 -24.14 7.34
CA HIS A 247 2.23 -24.97 6.33
C HIS A 247 2.52 -24.52 4.89
N LEU A 248 3.10 -23.33 4.70
CA LEU A 248 3.50 -22.79 3.39
C LEU A 248 4.98 -23.01 3.09
N ILE A 249 5.76 -23.48 4.06
CA ILE A 249 7.17 -23.80 3.88
C ILE A 249 7.30 -24.90 2.82
N GLY A 250 8.03 -24.62 1.74
CA GLY A 250 8.22 -25.53 0.61
C GLY A 250 7.07 -25.57 -0.39
N ASP A 251 6.06 -24.71 -0.25
CA ASP A 251 5.01 -24.55 -1.26
C ASP A 251 5.48 -23.59 -2.35
N ASP A 252 5.72 -24.12 -3.56
CA ASP A 252 6.21 -23.36 -4.69
C ASP A 252 5.11 -22.63 -5.49
N GLN A 253 3.84 -22.83 -5.11
CA GLN A 253 2.70 -22.19 -5.77
C GLN A 253 2.32 -20.85 -5.13
N VAL A 254 2.86 -20.56 -3.94
CA VAL A 254 2.60 -19.32 -3.22
C VAL A 254 3.74 -18.31 -3.36
N GLY A 255 3.38 -17.05 -3.23
CA GLY A 255 4.21 -15.88 -3.32
C GLY A 255 3.57 -14.74 -2.56
N ILE A 256 4.40 -13.82 -2.10
CA ILE A 256 3.97 -12.69 -1.30
C ILE A 256 3.72 -11.50 -2.22
N THR A 257 2.58 -10.84 -2.00
CA THR A 257 2.12 -9.70 -2.80
C THR A 257 2.20 -8.37 -2.04
N GLY A 258 2.12 -8.42 -0.70
CA GLY A 258 2.01 -7.21 0.10
C GLY A 258 2.69 -7.36 1.45
N LEU A 259 3.36 -6.29 1.87
CA LEU A 259 4.01 -6.13 3.17
C LEU A 259 3.66 -4.79 3.80
N ALA A 260 3.40 -4.80 5.10
CA ALA A 260 3.25 -3.60 5.92
C ALA A 260 3.76 -3.85 7.36
N PHE A 261 4.33 -2.82 7.98
CA PHE A 261 4.68 -2.82 9.41
C PHE A 261 3.66 -2.06 10.23
N SER A 262 3.32 -2.58 11.41
CA SER A 262 2.49 -1.87 12.37
C SER A 262 3.30 -0.80 13.10
N ASP A 263 2.59 0.11 13.77
CA ASP A 263 3.15 1.05 14.76
C ASP A 263 3.85 0.38 15.95
N GLN A 264 3.81 -0.97 16.03
CA GLN A 264 4.44 -1.79 17.07
C GLN A 264 5.56 -2.69 16.52
N SER A 265 5.97 -2.53 15.25
CA SER A 265 6.94 -3.41 14.56
C SER A 265 6.45 -4.83 14.30
N GLU A 266 5.13 -5.04 14.23
CA GLU A 266 4.56 -6.31 13.78
C GLU A 266 4.49 -6.32 12.25
N LEU A 267 4.77 -7.46 11.64
CA LEU A 267 4.88 -7.63 10.20
C LEU A 267 3.63 -8.28 9.63
N LEU A 268 2.94 -7.56 8.75
CA LEU A 268 1.76 -8.04 8.03
C LEU A 268 2.15 -8.50 6.63
N VAL A 269 1.76 -9.71 6.26
CA VAL A 269 2.15 -10.38 5.02
C VAL A 269 0.91 -10.89 4.30
N SER A 270 0.73 -10.51 3.03
CA SER A 270 -0.36 -10.99 2.17
C SER A 270 0.19 -11.94 1.11
N TYR A 271 -0.31 -13.17 1.09
CA TYR A 271 0.04 -14.20 0.13
C TYR A 271 -0.94 -14.23 -1.05
N ASN A 272 -0.46 -14.61 -2.23
CA ASN A 272 -1.34 -14.97 -3.34
C ASN A 272 -1.96 -16.35 -3.07
N ASP A 273 -3.16 -16.56 -3.61
CA ASP A 273 -3.98 -17.78 -3.47
C ASP A 273 -4.16 -18.27 -2.01
N GLU A 274 -3.82 -17.43 -1.03
CA GLU A 274 -3.95 -17.71 0.39
C GLU A 274 -4.30 -16.47 1.24
N PHE A 275 -4.14 -16.56 2.57
CA PHE A 275 -4.58 -15.56 3.54
C PHE A 275 -3.52 -14.49 3.86
N ILE A 276 -3.93 -13.52 4.69
CA ILE A 276 -3.03 -12.54 5.28
C ILE A 276 -2.62 -13.03 6.66
N TYR A 277 -1.34 -12.89 6.99
CA TYR A 277 -0.75 -13.29 8.27
C TYR A 277 -0.10 -12.10 8.96
N LEU A 278 -0.23 -12.03 10.27
CA LEU A 278 0.47 -11.07 11.11
C LEU A 278 1.48 -11.82 11.98
N PHE A 279 2.74 -11.41 11.86
CA PHE A 279 3.88 -11.93 12.62
C PHE A 279 4.34 -10.91 13.64
N THR A 280 4.59 -11.36 14.86
CA THR A 280 5.35 -10.62 15.86
C THR A 280 6.85 -10.92 15.70
N GLN A 281 7.70 -10.10 16.31
CA GLN A 281 9.16 -10.20 16.17
C GLN A 281 9.73 -11.56 16.63
N ASP A 282 9.08 -12.23 17.58
CA ASP A 282 9.47 -13.53 18.13
C ASP A 282 9.07 -14.73 17.25
N MET A 283 8.27 -14.52 16.20
CA MET A 283 7.83 -15.58 15.28
C MET A 283 8.82 -15.85 14.14
N GLY A 284 9.98 -15.20 14.13
CA GLY A 284 11.02 -15.40 13.13
C GLY A 284 11.56 -16.82 13.11
N LEU A 285 11.92 -17.31 11.93
CA LEU A 285 12.53 -18.63 11.70
C LEU A 285 14.06 -18.60 11.92
N GLY A 286 14.64 -17.42 12.13
CA GLY A 286 16.07 -17.18 12.17
C GLY A 286 16.68 -17.04 10.78
N PRO A 287 17.99 -16.70 10.69
CA PRO A 287 18.67 -16.39 9.42
C PRO A 287 18.93 -17.58 8.50
N ASN A 288 18.68 -18.82 8.97
CA ASN A 288 18.85 -20.05 8.21
C ASN A 288 17.66 -20.98 8.48
N PRO A 289 16.47 -20.72 7.88
CA PRO A 289 15.33 -21.60 8.04
C PRO A 289 15.66 -22.97 7.43
N VAL A 290 15.30 -24.06 8.12
CA VAL A 290 15.49 -25.42 7.61
C VAL A 290 14.40 -25.68 6.58
N PRO A 291 14.73 -25.99 5.30
CA PRO A 291 13.73 -26.41 4.32
C PRO A 291 13.03 -27.68 4.83
N SER A 292 11.71 -27.73 4.78
CA SER A 292 10.97 -28.91 5.25
C SER A 292 11.38 -30.15 4.47
N SER A 293 11.95 -31.15 5.16
CA SER A 293 12.03 -32.51 4.63
C SER A 293 10.62 -33.01 4.28
N PRO A 294 10.43 -33.75 3.16
CA PRO A 294 9.10 -34.18 2.75
C PRO A 294 8.47 -35.06 3.83
N LEU A 295 7.22 -34.73 4.20
CA LEU A 295 6.43 -35.42 5.21
C LEU A 295 6.42 -36.93 4.97
N SER A 296 6.97 -37.67 5.93
CA SER A 296 6.74 -39.10 6.11
C SER A 296 5.23 -39.36 6.10
N ALA A 297 4.79 -40.15 5.13
CA ALA A 297 3.43 -40.67 5.05
C ALA A 297 2.97 -41.21 6.41
N CYS A 298 1.76 -40.82 6.78
CA CYS A 298 0.97 -41.44 7.84
C CYS A 298 0.84 -42.94 7.58
N ASN A 299 1.54 -43.77 8.36
CA ASN A 299 1.17 -45.16 8.54
C ASN A 299 0.11 -45.23 9.64
N GLU A 300 -1.14 -45.43 9.25
CA GLU A 300 -2.16 -45.94 10.16
C GLU A 300 -2.04 -47.47 10.31
N ALA A 301 -2.20 -47.88 11.56
CA ALA A 301 -2.61 -49.20 12.06
C ALA A 301 -1.64 -50.40 11.97
N SER A 302 -1.10 -50.78 13.13
CA SER A 302 -1.48 -52.07 13.76
C SER A 302 -0.98 -52.16 15.21
N GLU A 303 -1.90 -52.51 16.11
CA GLU A 303 -1.64 -52.88 17.50
C GLU A 303 -0.87 -54.21 17.59
N MET A 304 0.08 -54.32 18.54
CA MET A 304 0.11 -55.37 19.58
C MET A 304 1.37 -55.29 20.47
N GLY A 305 1.17 -55.32 21.80
CA GLY A 305 2.01 -56.12 22.72
C GLY A 305 3.08 -55.43 23.59
N LEU A 306 2.71 -55.10 24.84
CA LEU A 306 3.40 -55.32 26.14
C LEU A 306 4.96 -55.42 26.21
N ASP A 307 5.66 -54.55 26.97
CA ASP A 307 5.93 -54.69 28.41
C ASP A 307 6.97 -53.67 28.98
N HIS A 308 6.79 -53.37 30.27
CA HIS A 308 7.49 -52.54 31.27
C HIS A 308 8.97 -52.09 31.12
N SER A 309 9.26 -50.82 31.43
CA SER A 309 10.01 -50.41 32.66
C SER A 309 10.11 -48.88 32.81
N ALA A 310 10.25 -48.43 34.06
CA ALA A 310 9.97 -47.08 34.52
C ALA A 310 11.17 -46.10 34.52
N MET A 311 10.81 -44.81 34.49
CA MET A 311 11.54 -43.62 34.95
C MET A 311 12.63 -43.03 34.04
N SER A 312 12.26 -41.94 33.36
CA SER A 312 12.94 -40.66 33.54
C SER A 312 11.99 -39.52 33.14
N ALA A 313 11.62 -38.72 34.13
CA ALA A 313 10.88 -37.49 33.92
C ALA A 313 11.87 -36.39 33.52
N SER A 314 11.87 -36.04 32.24
CA SER A 314 12.26 -34.70 31.80
C SER A 314 11.22 -34.24 30.79
N ALA A 315 10.19 -33.58 31.31
CA ALA A 315 9.34 -32.71 30.51
C ALA A 315 10.26 -31.65 29.90
N MET A 316 10.67 -31.87 28.65
CA MET A 316 11.09 -30.77 27.80
C MET A 316 9.79 -30.24 27.22
N GLU A 317 9.42 -29.05 27.67
CA GLU A 317 8.33 -28.29 27.07
C GLU A 317 8.63 -28.19 25.58
N ALA A 318 7.78 -28.81 24.77
CA ALA A 318 7.77 -28.56 23.35
C ALA A 318 7.44 -27.07 23.21
N ASP A 319 8.41 -26.32 22.71
CA ASP A 319 8.28 -24.92 22.32
C ASP A 319 7.08 -24.83 21.34
N GLU A 320 5.90 -24.47 21.85
CA GLU A 320 4.72 -24.20 21.04
C GLU A 320 5.05 -22.95 20.22
N LYS A 321 5.67 -23.15 19.04
CA LYS A 321 5.94 -22.07 18.09
C LYS A 321 4.66 -21.27 17.89
N ALA A 322 4.72 -19.99 18.25
CA ALA A 322 3.56 -19.11 18.23
C ALA A 322 2.96 -19.08 16.81
N ILE A 323 1.66 -19.36 16.71
CA ILE A 323 0.95 -19.40 15.43
C ILE A 323 0.62 -17.96 15.03
N PRO A 324 0.97 -17.52 13.81
CA PRO A 324 0.65 -16.16 13.36
C PRO A 324 -0.86 -15.95 13.27
N GLN A 325 -1.31 -14.73 13.56
CA GLN A 325 -2.72 -14.35 13.42
C GLN A 325 -3.09 -14.34 11.93
N VAL A 326 -4.22 -14.94 11.58
CA VAL A 326 -4.68 -15.08 10.19
C VAL A 326 -5.93 -14.24 9.93
N TYR A 327 -6.01 -13.60 8.77
CA TYR A 327 -7.18 -12.86 8.29
C TYR A 327 -7.71 -13.49 7.00
N LYS A 328 -8.96 -13.94 7.05
CA LYS A 328 -9.59 -14.77 6.01
C LYS A 328 -10.71 -14.02 5.29
N GLY A 329 -11.01 -14.48 4.06
CA GLY A 329 -12.15 -14.04 3.26
C GLY A 329 -11.79 -13.17 2.06
N HIS A 330 -10.66 -12.46 2.09
CA HIS A 330 -10.14 -11.80 0.89
C HIS A 330 -9.65 -12.82 -0.14
N ARG A 331 -9.66 -12.44 -1.41
CA ARG A 331 -9.11 -13.22 -2.51
C ARG A 331 -7.92 -12.46 -3.08
N ASN A 332 -6.85 -13.16 -3.40
CA ASN A 332 -5.62 -12.59 -3.94
C ASN A 332 -4.95 -13.52 -4.95
N CYS A 333 -5.49 -13.65 -6.16
CA CYS A 333 -5.01 -14.60 -7.15
C CYS A 333 -4.68 -13.97 -8.51
N GLU A 334 -5.08 -12.73 -8.77
CA GLU A 334 -4.90 -12.10 -10.09
C GLU A 334 -3.82 -10.99 -10.10
N THR A 335 -3.56 -10.36 -8.97
CA THR A 335 -2.77 -9.11 -8.92
C THR A 335 -1.89 -9.03 -7.67
N VAL A 336 -0.85 -8.18 -7.72
CA VAL A 336 -0.08 -7.78 -6.54
C VAL A 336 -0.91 -6.78 -5.75
N LYS A 337 -1.18 -7.05 -4.47
CA LYS A 337 -2.10 -6.24 -3.64
C LYS A 337 -1.45 -5.53 -2.48
N GLY A 338 -1.95 -4.33 -2.24
CA GLY A 338 -1.73 -3.60 -1.02
C GLY A 338 -2.49 -4.22 0.16
N VAL A 339 -1.77 -4.49 1.24
CA VAL A 339 -2.30 -4.70 2.58
C VAL A 339 -1.76 -3.59 3.48
N THR A 340 -2.59 -3.07 4.38
CA THR A 340 -2.17 -1.99 5.29
C THR A 340 -2.90 -2.05 6.63
N PHE A 341 -2.43 -1.25 7.58
CA PHE A 341 -3.08 -1.02 8.85
C PHE A 341 -3.99 0.19 8.80
N PHE A 342 -5.04 0.18 9.64
CA PHE A 342 -5.98 1.27 9.77
C PHE A 342 -6.30 1.55 11.24
N GLY A 343 -6.52 2.83 11.55
CA GLY A 343 -6.57 3.32 12.93
C GLY A 343 -5.21 3.83 13.41
N PRO A 344 -5.21 4.73 14.40
CA PRO A 344 -4.01 5.46 14.82
C PRO A 344 -2.94 4.59 15.50
N LYS A 345 -3.27 3.37 15.92
CA LYS A 345 -2.34 2.39 16.50
C LYS A 345 -2.51 1.00 15.89
N SER A 346 -2.82 0.98 14.60
CA SER A 346 -2.99 -0.26 13.85
C SER A 346 -4.07 -1.17 14.46
N GLU A 347 -5.19 -0.61 14.92
CA GLU A 347 -6.28 -1.38 15.54
C GLU A 347 -6.97 -2.33 14.55
N TYR A 348 -6.90 -2.00 13.26
CA TYR A 348 -7.51 -2.74 12.16
C TYR A 348 -6.48 -3.11 11.08
N VAL A 349 -6.76 -4.21 10.40
CA VAL A 349 -6.10 -4.62 9.15
C VAL A 349 -7.06 -4.38 8.00
N VAL A 350 -6.56 -3.88 6.88
CA VAL A 350 -7.35 -3.60 5.68
C VAL A 350 -6.68 -4.19 4.44
N SER A 351 -7.49 -4.78 3.56
CA SER A 351 -7.02 -5.36 2.30
C SER A 351 -8.01 -5.14 1.17
N GLY A 352 -7.48 -4.96 -0.04
CA GLY A 352 -8.21 -5.08 -1.30
C GLY A 352 -8.39 -6.54 -1.69
N SER A 353 -9.26 -6.81 -2.67
CA SER A 353 -9.60 -8.17 -3.10
C SER A 353 -9.93 -8.21 -4.60
N ASP A 354 -9.74 -9.36 -5.24
CA ASP A 354 -10.08 -9.61 -6.67
C ASP A 354 -11.60 -9.81 -6.87
N CYS A 355 -12.38 -9.57 -5.84
CA CYS A 355 -13.84 -9.51 -5.94
C CYS A 355 -14.38 -8.08 -5.88
N GLY A 356 -13.50 -7.08 -6.01
CA GLY A 356 -13.86 -5.67 -6.05
C GLY A 356 -14.17 -5.08 -4.67
N ARG A 357 -13.89 -5.85 -3.60
CA ARG A 357 -14.25 -5.50 -2.23
C ARG A 357 -13.04 -5.17 -1.37
N ILE A 358 -13.26 -4.28 -0.41
CA ILE A 358 -12.36 -3.98 0.69
C ILE A 358 -12.82 -4.75 1.92
N PHE A 359 -11.88 -5.38 2.61
CA PHE A 359 -12.13 -6.10 3.85
C PHE A 359 -11.40 -5.40 5.00
N ILE A 360 -12.07 -5.29 6.15
CA ILE A 360 -11.53 -4.71 7.38
C ILE A 360 -11.73 -5.69 8.53
N TRP A 361 -10.64 -6.05 9.20
CA TRP A 361 -10.64 -6.91 10.38
C TRP A 361 -10.08 -6.18 11.60
N LYS A 362 -10.47 -6.59 12.81
CA LYS A 362 -9.75 -6.22 14.03
C LYS A 362 -8.41 -6.93 14.06
N LYS A 363 -7.33 -6.19 14.30
CA LYS A 363 -5.98 -6.77 14.39
C LYS A 363 -5.86 -7.82 15.50
N LYS A 364 -6.50 -7.56 16.65
CA LYS A 364 -6.31 -8.33 17.88
C LYS A 364 -6.78 -9.79 17.80
N ASP A 365 -7.91 -10.04 17.14
CA ASP A 365 -8.57 -11.35 17.13
C ASP A 365 -8.91 -11.85 15.71
N GLY A 366 -8.55 -11.08 14.67
CA GLY A 366 -8.86 -11.41 13.30
C GLY A 366 -10.36 -11.34 12.96
N GLN A 367 -11.19 -10.75 13.82
CA GLN A 367 -12.62 -10.65 13.56
C GLN A 367 -12.87 -9.73 12.36
N LEU A 368 -13.55 -10.25 11.33
CA LEU A 368 -14.03 -9.45 10.21
C LEU A 368 -15.09 -8.47 10.71
N VAL A 369 -14.82 -7.17 10.58
CA VAL A 369 -15.71 -6.09 11.01
C VAL A 369 -16.53 -5.60 9.84
N ARG A 370 -15.90 -5.47 8.68
CA ARG A 370 -16.52 -4.80 7.54
C ARG A 370 -16.07 -5.32 6.19
N VAL A 371 -17.01 -5.33 5.25
CA VAL A 371 -16.78 -5.54 3.82
C VAL A 371 -17.44 -4.40 3.05
N MET A 372 -16.74 -3.80 2.09
CA MET A 372 -17.22 -2.65 1.31
C MET A 372 -17.00 -2.91 -0.18
N GLU A 373 -17.99 -2.62 -1.02
CA GLU A 373 -17.86 -2.75 -2.48
C GLU A 373 -17.21 -1.48 -3.04
N ALA A 374 -15.98 -1.62 -3.54
CA ALA A 374 -15.20 -0.52 -4.07
C ALA A 374 -15.25 -0.53 -5.60
N ASP A 375 -14.69 -1.57 -6.23
CA ASP A 375 -14.58 -1.68 -7.68
C ASP A 375 -15.44 -2.84 -8.18
N LYS A 376 -15.73 -2.90 -9.49
CA LYS A 376 -16.47 -4.01 -10.08
C LYS A 376 -15.70 -5.32 -10.08
N HIS A 377 -14.37 -5.24 -10.14
CA HIS A 377 -13.51 -6.39 -10.37
C HIS A 377 -12.42 -6.52 -9.32
N VAL A 378 -11.43 -5.64 -9.30
CA VAL A 378 -10.26 -5.79 -8.44
C VAL A 378 -9.90 -4.48 -7.77
N VAL A 379 -9.62 -4.54 -6.47
CA VAL A 379 -9.01 -3.46 -5.69
C VAL A 379 -7.55 -3.82 -5.44
N ASN A 380 -6.63 -3.10 -6.10
CA ASN A 380 -5.18 -3.36 -6.04
C ASN A 380 -4.50 -2.59 -4.92
N CYS A 381 -4.91 -1.33 -4.71
CA CYS A 381 -4.25 -0.42 -3.79
C CYS A 381 -5.22 0.09 -2.73
N ILE A 382 -4.76 0.11 -1.48
CA ILE A 382 -5.46 0.71 -0.35
C ILE A 382 -4.43 1.47 0.47
N GLU A 383 -4.74 2.74 0.75
CA GLU A 383 -3.92 3.59 1.60
C GLU A 383 -4.79 4.22 2.69
N SER A 384 -4.36 4.12 3.95
CA SER A 384 -4.98 4.80 5.07
C SER A 384 -4.45 6.22 5.20
N HIS A 385 -5.34 7.15 5.53
CA HIS A 385 -4.92 8.52 5.84
C HIS A 385 -4.09 8.55 7.14
N PRO A 386 -2.97 9.29 7.20
CA PRO A 386 -2.05 9.24 8.34
C PRO A 386 -2.66 9.72 9.68
N HIS A 387 -3.55 10.73 9.64
CA HIS A 387 -4.07 11.39 10.86
C HIS A 387 -5.56 11.22 11.16
N THR A 388 -6.36 10.65 10.25
CA THR A 388 -7.82 10.59 10.40
C THR A 388 -8.39 9.29 9.83
N MET A 389 -9.65 9.01 10.11
CA MET A 389 -10.37 7.83 9.63
C MET A 389 -10.83 8.02 8.18
N VAL A 390 -9.87 8.12 7.28
CA VAL A 390 -10.10 8.18 5.84
C VAL A 390 -9.33 7.06 5.17
N LEU A 391 -9.94 6.42 4.19
CA LEU A 391 -9.32 5.40 3.36
C LEU A 391 -9.38 5.86 1.91
N ALA A 392 -8.30 5.67 1.16
CA ALA A 392 -8.30 5.75 -0.28
C ALA A 392 -8.14 4.34 -0.86
N SER A 393 -8.90 4.03 -1.91
CA SER A 393 -8.76 2.77 -2.63
C SER A 393 -8.76 2.99 -4.13
N SER A 394 -7.99 2.17 -4.83
CA SER A 394 -7.98 2.10 -6.29
C SER A 394 -7.70 0.69 -6.77
N GLY A 395 -7.95 0.43 -8.05
CA GLY A 395 -7.83 -0.89 -8.63
C GLY A 395 -7.68 -0.84 -10.14
N ILE A 396 -8.31 -1.80 -10.83
CA ILE A 396 -8.29 -1.84 -12.29
C ILE A 396 -9.23 -0.80 -12.92
N GLU A 397 -10.03 -0.13 -12.11
CA GLU A 397 -10.82 1.02 -12.55
C GLU A 397 -9.94 2.28 -12.66
N ARG A 398 -10.48 3.29 -13.35
CA ARG A 398 -9.81 4.58 -13.60
C ARG A 398 -10.04 5.60 -12.48
N ASP A 399 -10.98 5.33 -11.57
CA ASP A 399 -11.34 6.21 -10.46
C ASP A 399 -10.65 5.79 -9.16
N ILE A 400 -10.54 6.75 -8.24
CA ILE A 400 -10.09 6.52 -6.87
C ILE A 400 -11.26 6.79 -5.94
N LYS A 401 -11.47 5.94 -4.95
CA LYS A 401 -12.59 6.06 -4.01
C LYS A 401 -12.08 6.53 -2.65
N ILE A 402 -12.65 7.63 -2.16
CA ILE A 402 -12.36 8.18 -0.83
C ILE A 402 -13.47 7.78 0.13
N TRP A 403 -13.11 7.13 1.23
CA TRP A 403 -14.03 6.59 2.22
C TRP A 403 -13.95 7.36 3.53
N THR A 404 -15.09 7.81 4.05
CA THR A 404 -15.17 8.58 5.31
C THR A 404 -16.34 8.14 6.17
N PRO A 405 -16.28 8.24 7.51
CA PRO A 405 -17.31 7.73 8.42
C PRO A 405 -18.55 8.62 8.46
N LYS A 406 -19.26 8.74 7.32
CA LYS A 406 -20.43 9.62 7.16
C LYS A 406 -21.78 8.89 7.22
N ALA A 407 -21.80 7.56 7.19
CA ALA A 407 -23.05 6.81 7.15
C ALA A 407 -23.88 7.04 8.43
N ILE A 408 -25.18 7.25 8.26
CA ILE A 408 -26.13 7.41 9.37
C ILE A 408 -26.35 6.08 10.11
N ASN A 409 -26.34 4.97 9.37
CA ASN A 409 -26.55 3.63 9.92
C ASN A 409 -25.23 2.87 9.95
N LYS A 410 -25.06 2.00 10.94
CA LYS A 410 -23.94 1.07 10.97
C LYS A 410 -24.14 0.01 9.90
N ALA A 411 -23.10 -0.27 9.12
CA ALA A 411 -23.11 -1.37 8.19
C ALA A 411 -23.25 -2.71 8.94
N THR A 412 -23.97 -3.65 8.35
CA THR A 412 -23.95 -5.06 8.75
C THR A 412 -23.12 -5.85 7.76
N LEU A 413 -22.47 -6.91 8.23
CA LEU A 413 -21.76 -7.82 7.35
C LEU A 413 -22.71 -8.41 6.29
N PRO A 414 -22.30 -8.49 5.01
CA PRO A 414 -23.10 -9.12 3.97
C PRO A 414 -23.40 -10.59 4.31
N THR A 415 -24.57 -11.09 3.93
CA THR A 415 -25.00 -12.47 4.25
C THR A 415 -24.22 -13.54 3.47
N ASN A 416 -23.62 -13.14 2.33
CA ASN A 416 -22.94 -14.01 1.37
C ASN A 416 -21.45 -13.64 1.21
N ILE A 417 -20.71 -13.53 2.32
CA ILE A 417 -19.27 -13.23 2.28
C ILE A 417 -18.48 -14.39 1.65
N GLU A 418 -18.93 -15.63 1.84
CA GLU A 418 -18.28 -16.85 1.30
C GLU A 418 -18.75 -17.23 -0.12
N GLN A 419 -19.90 -16.71 -0.58
CA GLN A 419 -20.42 -16.96 -1.94
C GLN A 419 -19.86 -15.92 -2.91
N VAL A 420 -18.55 -15.94 -3.12
CA VAL A 420 -17.92 -15.30 -4.27
C VAL A 420 -17.58 -16.46 -5.22
N PRO A 421 -18.08 -16.47 -6.47
CA PRO A 421 -18.03 -17.65 -7.33
C PRO A 421 -16.61 -18.24 -7.37
N LYS A 422 -16.51 -19.53 -7.03
CA LYS A 422 -15.32 -20.34 -7.30
C LYS A 422 -15.19 -20.48 -8.81
N ARG A 423 -13.95 -20.38 -9.32
CA ARG A 423 -13.52 -20.50 -10.73
C ARG A 423 -14.58 -21.13 -11.65
N GLY A 424 -15.26 -20.29 -12.43
CA GLY A 424 -15.89 -20.69 -13.68
C GLY A 424 -15.04 -20.14 -14.80
N LEU A 425 -14.39 -21.03 -15.56
CA LEU A 425 -13.78 -20.90 -16.89
C LEU A 425 -13.64 -19.47 -17.51
N PHE A 426 -13.02 -18.49 -16.83
CA PHE A 426 -12.73 -17.17 -17.41
C PHE A 426 -11.36 -17.10 -18.09
N ARG A 427 -10.88 -18.23 -18.61
CA ARG A 427 -9.67 -18.27 -19.45
C ARG A 427 -9.89 -17.74 -20.87
N LEU A 428 -11.10 -17.31 -21.24
CA LEU A 428 -11.43 -17.07 -22.66
C LEU A 428 -12.19 -15.77 -23.01
N LEU A 429 -12.36 -14.80 -22.11
CA LEU A 429 -13.11 -13.56 -22.42
C LEU A 429 -12.46 -12.26 -21.94
N SER A 430 -11.12 -12.20 -21.92
CA SER A 430 -10.40 -10.92 -21.85
C SER A 430 -9.16 -10.92 -22.74
N PHE A 431 -9.21 -11.59 -23.89
CA PHE A 431 -8.09 -11.67 -24.84
C PHE A 431 -8.33 -10.95 -26.18
N ALA A 432 -9.48 -10.29 -26.38
CA ALA A 432 -9.86 -9.73 -27.69
C ALA A 432 -9.98 -8.20 -27.75
N ALA A 433 -9.37 -7.46 -26.81
CA ALA A 433 -9.28 -5.99 -26.88
C ALA A 433 -7.89 -5.43 -26.52
N PHE A 434 -6.87 -6.29 -26.54
CA PHE A 434 -5.48 -5.85 -26.48
C PHE A 434 -5.00 -5.69 -27.92
N ASN A 435 -4.96 -4.44 -28.39
CA ASN A 435 -4.41 -4.11 -29.69
C ASN A 435 -3.01 -4.71 -29.84
N GLU A 436 -2.79 -5.25 -31.04
CA GLU A 436 -1.51 -5.65 -31.61
C GLU A 436 -0.46 -4.56 -31.36
N ASP A 437 0.62 -4.92 -30.63
CA ASP A 437 1.95 -4.28 -30.52
C ASP A 437 2.60 -4.42 -29.12
N ASP A 438 1.99 -5.14 -28.16
CA ASP A 438 2.59 -5.32 -26.82
C ASP A 438 3.16 -6.73 -26.61
N ASP A 439 4.48 -6.85 -26.76
CA ASP A 439 5.25 -8.04 -26.42
C ASP A 439 5.22 -8.29 -24.89
N GLY A 440 4.51 -9.35 -24.48
CA GLY A 440 4.90 -10.12 -23.29
C GLY A 440 4.10 -9.90 -22.00
N TYR A 441 2.79 -10.15 -22.01
CA TYR A 441 2.04 -10.50 -20.80
C TYR A 441 2.18 -12.01 -20.49
N ASN A 442 3.34 -12.42 -19.98
CA ASN A 442 3.50 -13.71 -19.30
C ASN A 442 3.54 -13.48 -17.78
N PHE A 443 2.40 -13.73 -17.11
CA PHE A 443 2.30 -13.75 -15.65
C PHE A 443 2.10 -15.20 -15.20
N PHE A 444 3.14 -15.75 -14.53
CA PHE A 444 3.22 -17.04 -13.84
C PHE A 444 2.67 -18.29 -14.55
N LEU A 445 3.51 -18.94 -15.38
CA LEU A 445 3.71 -20.40 -15.42
C LEU A 445 5.08 -20.70 -16.07
N GLY A 446 6.13 -20.77 -15.25
CA GLY A 446 7.38 -21.40 -15.65
C GLY A 446 7.29 -22.90 -15.36
N GLY A 447 6.97 -23.70 -16.38
CA GLY A 447 6.95 -25.16 -16.29
C GLY A 447 7.03 -25.75 -17.69
N GLY A 448 8.24 -26.15 -18.09
CA GLY A 448 8.52 -26.69 -19.41
C GLY A 448 7.96 -28.10 -19.63
N VAL A 449 7.56 -28.37 -20.86
CA VAL A 449 7.58 -29.70 -21.50
C VAL A 449 7.96 -29.48 -22.97
N GLU A 450 8.87 -30.32 -23.45
CA GLU A 450 9.39 -30.40 -24.83
C GLU A 450 8.33 -30.88 -25.85
N ASP A 451 8.72 -30.77 -27.13
CA ASP A 451 8.19 -31.44 -28.34
C ASP A 451 6.93 -30.83 -28.98
N THR A 452 6.80 -30.56 -30.30
CA THR A 452 7.48 -30.99 -31.53
C THR A 452 7.18 -30.00 -32.67
N ASP A 453 8.02 -30.02 -33.72
CA ASP A 453 7.79 -29.41 -35.05
C ASP A 453 6.41 -29.75 -35.66
N ASP A 454 5.79 -28.81 -36.38
CA ASP A 454 5.32 -28.98 -37.78
C ASP A 454 4.40 -27.83 -38.26
N GLU A 455 4.85 -27.24 -39.39
CA GLU A 455 4.18 -26.77 -40.61
C GLU A 455 3.00 -25.75 -40.64
N GLU A 456 3.07 -25.00 -41.74
CA GLU A 456 2.22 -23.94 -42.28
C GLU A 456 0.75 -24.35 -42.50
N ASP A 457 -0.17 -23.40 -42.43
CA ASP A 457 -1.24 -23.29 -43.42
C ASP A 457 -1.94 -21.91 -43.37
N ASP A 458 -1.91 -21.23 -44.51
CA ASP A 458 -2.72 -20.07 -44.86
C ASP A 458 -4.19 -20.47 -45.03
N SER A 459 -5.13 -19.65 -44.55
CA SER A 459 -6.41 -19.47 -45.25
C SER A 459 -7.14 -18.20 -44.82
N ASP A 460 -7.54 -17.45 -45.83
CA ASP A 460 -8.45 -16.30 -45.81
C ASP A 460 -9.83 -16.68 -45.22
N ASP A 461 -10.52 -15.74 -44.57
CA ASP A 461 -11.79 -15.17 -45.09
C ASP A 461 -12.65 -14.40 -44.06
N GLU A 462 -13.05 -13.22 -44.54
CA GLU A 462 -14.37 -12.55 -44.45
C GLU A 462 -14.87 -11.83 -43.16
N TYR A 463 -14.95 -10.50 -43.36
CA TYR A 463 -15.73 -9.48 -42.67
C TYR A 463 -17.21 -9.81 -42.48
N LEU A 464 -17.76 -9.52 -41.29
CA LEU A 464 -19.16 -9.13 -41.10
C LEU A 464 -19.27 -8.04 -40.03
N ASP A 465 -19.44 -6.80 -40.49
CA ASP A 465 -19.89 -5.65 -39.70
C ASP A 465 -21.40 -5.76 -39.43
N VAL A 466 -21.81 -5.65 -38.16
CA VAL A 466 -23.19 -5.34 -37.78
C VAL A 466 -23.16 -4.12 -36.87
N TYR A 467 -23.42 -2.95 -37.46
CA TYR A 467 -23.83 -1.75 -36.72
C TYR A 467 -25.35 -1.86 -36.48
N ASP A 468 -25.78 -1.73 -35.22
CA ASP A 468 -27.17 -1.43 -34.89
C ASP A 468 -27.25 0.01 -34.38
N ASP A 469 -28.11 0.76 -35.07
CA ASP A 469 -28.49 2.15 -34.89
C ASP A 469 -29.11 2.44 -33.52
N ILE A 470 -28.72 3.55 -32.88
CA ILE A 470 -29.62 4.33 -32.02
C ILE A 470 -29.53 5.80 -32.42
N ASP A 471 -30.71 6.28 -32.78
CA ASP A 471 -31.15 7.56 -33.34
C ASP A 471 -31.01 8.72 -32.34
N ASP A 472 -30.21 9.74 -32.68
CA ASP A 472 -30.14 11.04 -32.00
C ASP A 472 -31.10 12.02 -32.71
N GLY A 473 -32.21 12.33 -32.04
CA GLY A 473 -33.16 13.37 -32.48
C GLY A 473 -32.92 14.67 -31.72
N ASP A 474 -32.34 15.64 -32.43
CA ASP A 474 -32.15 17.04 -32.02
C ASP A 474 -33.47 17.76 -31.72
N GLY A 475 -33.42 18.65 -30.73
CA GLY A 475 -34.48 19.58 -30.39
C GLY A 475 -33.91 20.83 -29.71
N ASP A 476 -33.45 21.77 -30.53
CA ASP A 476 -32.98 23.10 -30.16
C ASP A 476 -34.09 23.94 -29.49
N GLY A 477 -33.68 24.78 -28.53
CA GLY A 477 -34.51 25.78 -27.87
C GLY A 477 -33.64 26.81 -27.16
N ASP A 478 -33.44 27.93 -27.86
CA ASP A 478 -32.87 29.23 -27.53
C ASP A 478 -32.94 29.70 -26.05
N ASP A 479 -31.90 30.43 -25.59
CA ASP A 479 -32.08 31.81 -25.08
C ASP A 479 -30.72 32.52 -24.77
N ASN A 480 -30.39 33.43 -25.69
CA ASN A 480 -29.96 34.84 -25.55
C ASN A 480 -28.96 35.30 -24.47
N ASP A 481 -27.83 35.80 -24.99
CA ASP A 481 -27.15 37.09 -24.73
C ASP A 481 -27.65 37.96 -23.56
N ASP A 482 -26.69 38.43 -22.74
CA ASP A 482 -26.53 39.86 -22.48
C ASP A 482 -25.11 40.17 -21.95
N SER A 483 -24.49 41.15 -22.59
CA SER A 483 -23.26 41.83 -22.25
C SER A 483 -23.59 43.30 -22.02
N ASP A 484 -23.04 43.91 -20.96
CA ASP A 484 -22.40 45.25 -20.97
C ASP A 484 -22.46 46.00 -19.62
N ASN A 485 -21.32 46.65 -19.35
CA ASN A 485 -21.07 47.88 -18.57
C ASN A 485 -21.14 47.86 -17.03
N ASP A 486 -20.06 48.28 -16.36
CA ASP A 486 -19.87 49.72 -16.05
C ASP A 486 -18.45 50.03 -15.53
N ASP A 487 -17.78 50.98 -16.17
CA ASP A 487 -16.58 51.67 -15.71
C ASP A 487 -17.00 52.88 -14.85
N GLY A 488 -16.29 53.17 -13.77
CA GLY A 488 -16.57 54.35 -12.94
C GLY A 488 -15.41 54.72 -12.02
N ASP A 489 -14.56 55.59 -12.53
CA ASP A 489 -13.32 56.10 -11.94
C ASP A 489 -13.55 57.55 -11.43
N TYR A 490 -12.74 57.95 -10.42
CA TYR A 490 -12.37 59.32 -9.98
C TYR A 490 -13.17 60.17 -8.94
N ASP A 491 -12.36 60.51 -7.92
CA ASP A 491 -12.06 61.83 -7.33
C ASP A 491 -12.90 62.47 -6.21
N SER A 492 -12.19 62.75 -5.11
CA SER A 492 -12.15 64.00 -4.30
C SER A 492 -11.18 63.76 -3.12
N GLU A 493 -9.88 64.03 -3.25
CA GLU A 493 -9.18 65.30 -2.94
C GLU A 493 -9.12 65.71 -1.45
N ASP A 494 -7.90 66.16 -1.08
CA ASP A 494 -7.51 67.07 0.01
C ASP A 494 -7.21 66.49 1.41
N VAL A 495 -6.13 66.84 2.14
CA VAL A 495 -5.04 67.85 1.99
C VAL A 495 -4.02 67.60 3.13
N GLU A 496 -2.71 67.75 2.82
CA GLU A 496 -1.55 68.25 3.64
C GLU A 496 -1.32 67.70 5.08
N SER A 497 -0.13 67.60 5.68
CA SER A 497 1.26 68.08 5.53
C SER A 497 2.11 67.18 6.46
N GLY A 498 3.34 66.78 6.13
CA GLY A 498 4.54 67.55 6.48
C GLY A 498 4.83 67.52 7.99
N ASP A 499 5.86 66.77 8.41
CA ASP A 499 7.01 67.30 9.17
C ASP A 499 7.94 66.16 9.64
N ASP A 500 9.20 66.26 9.19
CA ASP A 500 10.39 65.64 9.75
C ASP A 500 10.67 66.24 11.15
N ASP A 501 11.32 65.48 12.04
CA ASP A 501 12.39 66.00 12.90
C ASP A 501 13.11 64.86 13.67
N ASP A 502 14.40 64.75 13.39
CA ASP A 502 15.43 64.07 14.18
C ASP A 502 15.62 64.75 15.55
N PHE A 503 15.85 63.98 16.62
CA PHE A 503 16.74 64.42 17.71
C PHE A 503 17.34 63.22 18.46
N ASN A 504 18.66 63.13 18.42
CA ASN A 504 19.50 62.38 19.36
C ASN A 504 19.59 63.15 20.69
N ASP A 505 19.62 62.45 21.84
CA ASP A 505 20.31 62.95 23.03
C ASP A 505 20.76 61.79 23.97
N ASP A 506 22.07 61.56 23.93
CA ASP A 506 23.06 61.25 24.97
C ASP A 506 22.73 60.58 26.32
N GLY A 507 23.65 59.67 26.68
CA GLY A 507 24.25 59.51 28.02
C GLY A 507 23.53 58.56 28.99
N ASP A 508 24.18 57.74 29.80
CA ASP A 508 25.59 57.51 30.12
C ASP A 508 25.65 56.20 30.94
N ASN A 509 26.76 55.47 30.80
CA ASN A 509 27.51 54.66 31.78
C ASN A 509 26.78 54.05 32.99
N ASP A 510 26.95 52.74 33.22
CA ASP A 510 27.94 52.36 34.23
C ASP A 510 28.42 50.91 34.10
N ASP A 511 29.70 50.77 34.44
CA ASP A 511 30.61 49.65 34.32
C ASP A 511 30.43 48.54 35.37
N GLY A 512 31.09 47.40 35.11
CA GLY A 512 31.56 46.47 36.14
C GLY A 512 31.38 45.00 35.75
N SER A 513 32.17 44.44 34.82
CA SER A 513 33.44 43.74 35.10
C SER A 513 33.38 42.81 36.33
N ASP A 514 33.47 41.50 36.11
CA ASP A 514 34.75 40.82 36.30
C ASP A 514 34.73 39.37 35.80
N GLU A 515 35.86 39.05 35.17
CA GLU A 515 36.27 37.80 34.59
C GLU A 515 36.48 36.70 35.65
N CYS A 516 36.17 35.45 35.27
CA CYS A 516 37.06 34.28 35.34
C CYS A 516 36.48 33.15 34.47
#